data_AF-A0A7W7Y6U2-F1
#
_entry.id   AF-A0A7W7Y6U2-F1
#
_cell.length_a   1.000
_cell.length_b   1.000
_cell.length_c   1.000
_cell.angle_alpha   90.00
_cell.angle_beta   90.00
_cell.angle_gamma   90.00
#
_symmetry.space_group_name_H-M   'P 1'
#
loop_
_entity.id
_entity.type
_entity.pdbx_description
1 polymer ?
#
loop_
_entity_poly.entity_id
_entity_poly.type
_entity_poly.pdbx_seq_one_letter_code
_entity_poly.pdbx_strand_id
1 'polypeptide(L)'
;MSTTALETGRAFLADNAKKPGITTTASGLQYEVLTPGTGKSPKAKDTVVVNYRGTLLNGVEFDSSYLAGREPAEFPLKRVIKGWTEGLQLMQEGAKYRFFIPSELAYGKRGAGIDIGPNETLIFEVELLKVWED
;
A
#
# COMPACT_ATOMS: atom_id res chain seq x y z
N MET A 1 -15.21 -26.22 4.36
CA MET A 1 -13.89 -25.77 4.84
C MET A 1 -13.90 -24.26 4.85
N SER A 2 -13.45 -23.60 5.93
CA SER A 2 -13.35 -22.14 5.94
C SER A 2 -12.11 -21.74 5.14
N THR A 3 -12.28 -20.91 4.12
CA THR A 3 -11.16 -20.34 3.35
C THR A 3 -10.29 -19.50 4.28
N THR A 4 -8.98 -19.67 4.22
CA THR A 4 -8.02 -18.90 5.03
C THR A 4 -7.85 -17.47 4.48
N ALA A 5 -7.31 -16.56 5.29
CA ALA A 5 -6.97 -15.20 4.84
C ALA A 5 -5.98 -15.22 3.66
N LEU A 6 -5.02 -16.14 3.66
CA LEU A 6 -4.05 -16.31 2.57
C LEU A 6 -4.72 -16.72 1.26
N GLU A 7 -5.62 -17.70 1.30
CA GLU A 7 -6.36 -18.16 0.12
C GLU A 7 -7.31 -17.09 -0.40
N THR A 8 -8.02 -16.41 0.51
CA THR A 8 -8.89 -15.26 0.18
C THR A 8 -8.08 -14.16 -0.50
N GLY A 9 -6.92 -13.81 0.06
CA GLY A 9 -6.02 -12.80 -0.50
C GLY A 9 -5.50 -13.16 -1.89
N ARG A 10 -5.05 -14.40 -2.08
CA ARG A 10 -4.56 -14.89 -3.38
C ARG A 10 -5.65 -14.89 -4.45
N ALA A 11 -6.86 -15.36 -4.10
CA ALA A 11 -8.00 -15.35 -5.01
C ALA A 11 -8.36 -13.91 -5.40
N PHE A 12 -8.45 -13.01 -4.41
CA PHE A 12 -8.71 -11.59 -4.64
C PHE A 12 -7.66 -10.98 -5.59
N LEU A 13 -6.37 -11.16 -5.32
CA LEU A 13 -5.29 -10.61 -6.15
C LEU A 13 -5.31 -11.20 -7.57
N ALA A 14 -5.58 -12.50 -7.72
CA ALA A 14 -5.67 -13.13 -9.03
C ALA A 14 -6.82 -12.54 -9.88
N ASP A 15 -7.96 -12.24 -9.27
CA ASP A 15 -9.08 -11.60 -9.96
C ASP A 15 -8.87 -10.10 -10.16
N ASN A 16 -8.24 -9.43 -9.20
CA ASN A 16 -7.93 -8.01 -9.29
C ASN A 16 -6.94 -7.71 -10.41
N ALA A 17 -5.93 -8.57 -10.62
CA ALA A 17 -4.97 -8.46 -11.73
C ALA A 17 -5.61 -8.42 -13.12
N LYS A 18 -6.83 -8.94 -13.28
CA LYS A 18 -7.55 -8.99 -14.56
C LYS A 18 -8.32 -7.70 -14.85
N LYS A 19 -8.47 -6.81 -13.85
CA LYS A 19 -9.24 -5.58 -14.00
C LYS A 19 -8.45 -4.55 -14.82
N PRO A 20 -9.12 -3.73 -15.65
CA PRO A 20 -8.45 -2.65 -16.37
C PRO A 20 -7.83 -1.65 -15.38
N GLY A 21 -6.65 -1.13 -15.72
CA GLY A 21 -5.94 -0.15 -14.89
C GLY A 21 -5.09 -0.76 -13.77
N ILE A 22 -5.22 -2.06 -13.49
CA ILE A 22 -4.38 -2.76 -12.52
C ILE A 22 -3.07 -3.20 -13.19
N THR A 23 -1.95 -2.81 -12.58
CA THR A 23 -0.62 -3.28 -12.94
C THR A 23 -0.09 -4.18 -11.83
N THR A 24 0.49 -5.33 -12.19
CA THR A 24 1.14 -6.25 -11.24
C THR A 24 2.64 -6.23 -11.47
N THR A 25 3.42 -6.00 -10.41
CA THR A 25 4.88 -6.02 -10.46
C THR A 25 5.41 -7.45 -10.31
N ALA A 26 6.71 -7.66 -10.55
CA ALA A 26 7.34 -8.98 -10.41
C ALA A 26 7.31 -9.52 -8.96
N SER A 27 7.19 -8.67 -7.94
CA SER A 27 7.07 -9.08 -6.54
C SER A 27 5.65 -9.52 -6.17
N GLY A 28 4.68 -9.30 -7.05
CA GLY A 28 3.26 -9.54 -6.82
C GLY A 28 2.51 -8.34 -6.24
N LEU A 29 3.18 -7.20 -5.99
CA LEU A 29 2.50 -5.94 -5.69
C LEU A 29 1.57 -5.58 -6.85
N GLN A 30 0.33 -5.21 -6.54
CA GLN A 30 -0.57 -4.64 -7.54
C GLN A 30 -0.85 -3.19 -7.23
N TYR A 31 -1.04 -2.39 -8.27
CA TYR A 31 -1.42 -1.00 -8.11
C TYR A 31 -2.32 -0.49 -9.23
N GLU A 32 -3.06 0.55 -8.92
CA GLU A 32 -3.91 1.33 -9.80
C GLU A 32 -3.49 2.79 -9.68
N VAL A 33 -3.30 3.46 -10.82
CA VAL A 33 -3.05 4.91 -10.84
C VAL A 33 -4.41 5.61 -10.82
N LEU A 34 -4.76 6.26 -9.70
CA LEU A 34 -6.02 7.01 -9.58
C LEU A 34 -5.84 8.43 -10.14
N THR A 35 -4.76 9.09 -9.76
CA THR A 35 -4.36 10.40 -10.25
C THR A 35 -2.86 10.39 -10.53
N PRO A 36 -2.40 10.72 -11.75
CA PRO A 36 -0.98 10.83 -12.03
C PRO A 36 -0.39 12.07 -11.34
N GLY A 37 0.84 11.93 -10.85
CA GLY A 37 1.65 13.04 -10.37
C GLY A 37 2.52 13.61 -11.49
N THR A 38 3.22 14.70 -11.21
CA THR A 38 4.15 15.31 -12.18
C THR A 38 5.49 15.69 -11.56
N GLY A 39 5.64 15.53 -10.24
CA GLY A 39 6.89 15.82 -9.55
C GLY A 39 7.85 14.65 -9.53
N LYS A 40 8.79 14.69 -8.58
CA LYS A 40 9.85 13.69 -8.45
C LYS A 40 9.33 12.36 -7.91
N SER A 41 9.98 11.28 -8.30
CA SER A 41 9.80 9.96 -7.70
C SER A 41 10.80 9.75 -6.57
N PRO A 42 10.37 9.19 -5.42
CA PRO A 42 11.27 8.91 -4.32
C PRO A 42 12.19 7.73 -4.64
N LYS A 43 13.39 7.73 -4.06
CA LYS A 43 14.30 6.58 -4.01
C LYS A 43 14.08 5.82 -2.71
N ALA A 44 14.46 4.54 -2.65
CA ALA A 44 14.31 3.71 -1.45
C ALA A 44 14.90 4.27 -0.15
N LYS A 45 15.80 5.26 -0.21
CA LYS A 45 16.41 5.91 0.97
C LYS A 45 15.69 7.19 1.41
N ASP A 46 14.83 7.74 0.58
CA ASP A 46 14.22 9.05 0.80
C ASP A 46 13.13 8.96 1.87
N THR A 47 12.73 10.13 2.36
CA THR A 47 11.55 10.29 3.21
C THR A 47 10.41 10.86 2.37
N VAL A 48 9.20 10.36 2.57
CA VAL A 48 8.01 10.84 1.87
C VAL A 48 7.00 11.40 2.84
N VAL A 49 6.23 12.39 2.38
CA VAL A 49 5.05 12.91 3.05
C VAL A 49 3.84 12.44 2.26
N VAL A 50 2.94 11.72 2.92
CA VAL A 50 1.78 11.10 2.26
C VAL A 50 0.51 11.34 3.05
N ASN A 51 -0.60 11.43 2.33
CA ASN A 51 -1.87 11.01 2.91
C ASN A 51 -2.12 9.55 2.55
N TYR A 52 -2.70 8.78 3.46
CA TYR A 52 -3.01 7.40 3.19
C TYR A 52 -4.21 6.89 3.98
N ARG A 53 -4.77 5.81 3.46
CA ARG A 53 -5.83 5.03 4.10
C ARG A 53 -5.56 3.55 3.86
N GLY A 54 -5.41 2.78 4.94
CA GLY A 54 -5.17 1.34 4.92
C GLY A 54 -6.39 0.54 5.37
N THR A 55 -6.83 -0.41 4.54
CA THR A 55 -7.96 -1.29 4.84
C THR A 55 -7.61 -2.76 4.58
N LEU A 56 -8.25 -3.66 5.32
CA LEU A 56 -8.27 -5.09 5.00
C LEU A 56 -9.24 -5.36 3.84
N LEU A 57 -9.21 -6.57 3.27
CA LEU A 57 -10.12 -6.98 2.20
C LEU A 57 -11.60 -6.98 2.63
N ASN A 58 -11.87 -7.12 3.92
CA ASN A 58 -13.22 -7.05 4.48
C ASN A 58 -13.73 -5.60 4.68
N GLY A 59 -12.93 -4.60 4.32
CA GLY A 59 -13.26 -3.17 4.43
C GLY A 59 -12.98 -2.55 5.79
N VAL A 60 -12.47 -3.31 6.76
CA VAL A 60 -12.04 -2.76 8.05
C VAL A 60 -10.83 -1.86 7.83
N GLU A 61 -10.98 -0.59 8.21
CA GLU A 61 -9.88 0.38 8.24
C GLU A 61 -9.05 0.17 9.51
N PHE A 62 -7.75 -0.03 9.33
CA PHE A 62 -6.82 -0.24 10.44
C PHE A 62 -5.90 0.97 10.68
N ASP A 63 -5.69 1.81 9.66
CA ASP A 63 -4.88 3.02 9.80
C ASP A 63 -5.22 4.05 8.72
N SER A 64 -5.15 5.32 9.07
CA SER A 64 -5.50 6.44 8.18
C SER A 64 -4.89 7.75 8.68
N SER A 65 -4.34 8.53 7.74
CA SER A 65 -3.89 9.90 8.00
C SER A 65 -5.02 10.93 7.93
N TYR A 66 -6.19 10.56 7.39
CA TYR A 66 -7.34 11.46 7.23
C TYR A 66 -8.21 11.59 8.49
N LEU A 67 -7.86 10.91 9.58
CA LEU A 67 -8.57 11.05 10.85
C LEU A 67 -8.47 12.50 11.35
N ALA A 68 -9.58 13.06 11.82
CA ALA A 68 -9.69 14.48 12.18
C ALA A 68 -8.55 14.93 13.12
N GLY A 69 -7.87 16.02 12.74
CA GLY A 69 -6.76 16.60 13.51
C GLY A 69 -5.39 15.97 13.26
N ARG A 70 -5.24 15.07 12.28
CA ARG A 70 -3.93 14.56 11.85
C ARG A 70 -3.37 15.35 10.66
N GLU A 71 -2.07 15.59 10.72
CA GLU A 71 -1.30 16.09 9.58
C GLU A 71 -0.91 14.91 8.66
N PRO A 72 -0.53 15.18 7.39
CA PRO A 72 0.06 14.17 6.52
C PRO A 72 1.23 13.45 7.21
N ALA A 73 1.33 12.15 6.97
CA ALA A 73 2.30 11.32 7.66
C ALA A 73 3.65 11.31 6.92
N GLU A 74 4.73 11.37 7.70
CA GLU A 74 6.10 11.32 7.19
C GLU A 74 6.70 9.93 7.41
N PHE A 75 7.18 9.31 6.33
CA PHE A 75 7.76 7.96 6.38
C PHE A 75 9.11 7.89 5.68
N PRO A 76 10.16 7.45 6.38
CA PRO A 76 11.39 6.99 5.74
C PRO A 76 11.13 5.66 5.02
N LEU A 77 11.36 5.59 3.70
CA LEU A 77 11.02 4.39 2.91
C LEU A 77 11.74 3.11 3.33
N LYS A 78 12.85 3.24 4.08
CA LYS A 78 13.58 2.10 4.67
C LYS A 78 12.90 1.47 5.88
N ARG A 79 11.90 2.12 6.48
CA ARG A 79 11.28 1.70 7.75
C ARG A 79 9.81 1.28 7.62
N VAL A 80 9.31 1.22 6.39
CA VAL A 80 7.93 0.78 6.07
C VAL A 80 7.94 -0.65 5.53
N ILE A 81 6.75 -1.21 5.32
CA ILE A 81 6.60 -2.55 4.72
C ILE A 81 7.17 -2.57 3.30
N LYS A 82 7.63 -3.75 2.85
CA LYS A 82 8.31 -3.91 1.55
C LYS A 82 7.45 -3.41 0.38
N GLY A 83 6.14 -3.66 0.42
CA GLY A 83 5.20 -3.21 -0.60
C GLY A 83 5.12 -1.68 -0.70
N TRP A 84 5.28 -0.96 0.42
CA TRP A 84 5.36 0.51 0.41
C TRP A 84 6.71 0.99 -0.12
N THR A 85 7.81 0.39 0.34
CA THR A 85 9.15 0.72 -0.16
C THR A 85 9.19 0.57 -1.69
N GLU A 86 8.64 -0.51 -2.24
CA GLU A 86 8.56 -0.73 -3.69
C GLU A 86 7.56 0.23 -4.35
N GLY A 87 6.31 0.24 -3.90
CA GLY A 87 5.20 0.94 -4.57
C GLY A 87 5.38 2.45 -4.62
N LEU A 88 5.91 3.06 -3.56
CA LEU A 88 6.11 4.52 -3.51
C LEU A 88 7.19 4.99 -4.49
N GLN A 89 8.19 4.15 -4.81
CA GLN A 89 9.19 4.46 -5.83
C GLN A 89 8.61 4.46 -7.26
N LEU A 90 7.41 3.88 -7.46
CA LEU A 90 6.68 3.92 -8.73
C LEU A 90 5.83 5.21 -8.87
N MET A 91 5.62 5.94 -7.77
CA MET A 91 4.83 7.16 -7.76
C MET A 91 5.66 8.38 -8.14
N GLN A 92 4.96 9.44 -8.53
CA GLN A 92 5.50 10.80 -8.65
C GLN A 92 4.81 11.70 -7.63
N GLU A 93 5.51 12.72 -7.13
CA GLU A 93 4.90 13.71 -6.26
C GLU A 93 3.65 14.34 -6.92
N GLY A 94 2.58 14.47 -6.13
CA GLY A 94 1.22 14.82 -6.55
C GLY A 94 0.36 13.64 -7.00
N ALA A 95 0.90 12.43 -7.10
CA ALA A 95 0.13 11.26 -7.53
C ALA A 95 -0.74 10.70 -6.41
N LYS A 96 -1.88 10.11 -6.80
CA LYS A 96 -2.69 9.25 -5.92
C LYS A 96 -2.82 7.86 -6.53
N TYR A 97 -2.38 6.85 -5.78
CA TYR A 97 -2.37 5.44 -6.21
C TYR A 97 -3.21 4.62 -5.24
N ARG A 98 -3.75 3.50 -5.73
CA ARG A 98 -4.27 2.43 -4.88
C ARG A 98 -3.35 1.22 -5.01
N PHE A 99 -2.86 0.72 -3.89
CA PHE A 99 -2.02 -0.46 -3.79
C PHE A 99 -2.80 -1.63 -3.22
N PHE A 100 -2.57 -2.82 -3.76
CA PHE A 100 -3.03 -4.09 -3.20
C PHE A 100 -1.79 -4.93 -2.91
N ILE A 101 -1.51 -5.11 -1.62
CA ILE A 101 -0.22 -5.59 -1.12
C ILE A 101 -0.42 -7.02 -0.60
N PRO A 102 0.16 -8.04 -1.26
CA PRO A 102 0.19 -9.40 -0.73
C PRO A 102 0.83 -9.42 0.65
N SER A 103 0.39 -10.34 1.50
CA SER A 103 0.85 -10.44 2.88
C SER A 103 2.38 -10.57 2.99
N GLU A 104 3.03 -11.23 2.03
CA GLU A 104 4.46 -11.44 1.93
C GLU A 104 5.26 -10.14 1.76
N LEU A 105 4.62 -9.10 1.20
CA LEU A 105 5.16 -7.75 1.08
C LEU A 105 4.68 -6.81 2.22
N ALA A 106 3.85 -7.33 3.12
CA ALA A 106 3.31 -6.64 4.29
C ALA A 106 3.78 -7.32 5.59
N TYR A 107 2.86 -7.82 6.43
CA TYR A 107 3.14 -8.38 7.76
C TYR A 107 3.17 -9.92 7.81
N GLY A 108 2.93 -10.58 6.67
CA GLY A 108 3.03 -12.02 6.47
C GLY A 108 2.23 -12.85 7.49
N LYS A 109 2.73 -14.05 7.80
CA LYS A 109 2.11 -15.00 8.73
C LYS A 109 1.93 -14.47 10.16
N ARG A 110 2.68 -13.43 10.55
CA ARG A 110 2.63 -12.90 11.91
C ARG A 110 1.47 -11.91 12.09
N GLY A 111 1.08 -11.20 11.03
CA GLY A 111 0.20 -10.05 11.17
C GLY A 111 0.85 -8.91 11.97
N ALA A 112 0.05 -7.93 12.36
CA ALA A 112 0.49 -6.78 13.14
C ALA A 112 -0.62 -6.25 14.05
N GLY A 113 -0.27 -6.07 15.33
CA GLY A 113 -1.19 -5.54 16.33
C GLY A 113 -2.42 -6.44 16.54
N ILE A 114 -3.54 -5.82 16.85
CA ILE A 114 -4.84 -6.49 16.99
C ILE A 114 -5.65 -6.47 15.69
N ASP A 115 -5.38 -5.50 14.82
CA ASP A 115 -6.21 -5.23 13.64
C ASP A 115 -5.78 -6.04 12.41
N ILE A 116 -4.48 -6.32 12.23
CA ILE A 116 -3.99 -7.02 11.05
C ILE A 116 -3.67 -8.48 11.40
N GLY A 117 -4.54 -9.38 10.96
CA GLY A 117 -4.38 -10.81 11.14
C GLY A 117 -3.25 -11.45 10.32
N PRO A 118 -2.96 -12.74 10.58
CA PRO A 118 -2.02 -13.53 9.79
C PRO A 118 -2.37 -13.60 8.30
N ASN A 119 -1.39 -13.36 7.44
CA ASN A 119 -1.48 -13.45 5.98
C ASN A 119 -2.54 -12.54 5.34
N GLU A 120 -2.91 -11.46 6.01
CA GLU A 120 -3.84 -10.48 5.44
C GLU A 120 -3.23 -9.76 4.24
N THR A 121 -4.03 -9.63 3.19
CA THR A 121 -3.73 -8.74 2.05
C THR A 121 -4.24 -7.35 2.40
N LEU A 122 -3.39 -6.35 2.18
CA LEU A 122 -3.71 -4.96 2.55
C LEU A 122 -4.06 -4.15 1.31
N ILE A 123 -5.06 -3.29 1.44
CA ILE A 123 -5.38 -2.28 0.43
C ILE A 123 -4.97 -0.93 0.99
N PHE A 124 -4.21 -0.16 0.22
CA PHE A 124 -3.87 1.21 0.58
C PHE A 124 -4.27 2.17 -0.52
N GLU A 125 -4.97 3.24 -0.18
CA GLU A 125 -4.96 4.44 -1.02
C GLU A 125 -3.90 5.38 -0.49
N VAL A 126 -3.01 5.85 -1.36
CA VAL A 126 -1.91 6.73 -0.97
C VAL A 126 -1.83 7.90 -1.93
N GLU A 127 -1.75 9.09 -1.38
CA GLU A 127 -1.48 10.34 -2.07
C GLU A 127 -0.09 10.81 -1.67
N LEU A 128 0.84 10.88 -2.64
CA LEU A 128 2.20 11.32 -2.42
C LEU A 128 2.27 12.83 -2.49
N LEU A 129 2.37 13.50 -1.34
CA LEU A 129 2.36 14.95 -1.25
C LEU A 129 3.75 15.55 -1.47
N LYS A 130 4.79 14.90 -0.92
CA LYS A 130 6.15 15.43 -0.99
C LYS A 130 7.20 14.35 -0.89
N VAL A 131 8.33 14.53 -1.58
CA VAL A 131 9.54 13.71 -1.43
C VAL A 131 10.67 14.55 -0.85
N TRP A 132 11.29 14.08 0.23
CA TRP A 132 12.48 14.68 0.84
C TRP A 132 13.68 13.81 0.50
N GLU A 133 14.64 14.40 -0.21
CA GLU A 133 15.87 13.70 -0.58
C GLU A 133 16.83 13.71 0.60
N ASP A 134 17.35 12.53 0.93
CA ASP A 134 18.36 12.31 1.97
C ASP A 134 19.78 12.31 1.37
#